data_AF-A0A4Q6DVF2-F1
#
_entry.id   AF-A0A4Q6DVF2-F1
#
_cell.length_a   1.000
_cell.length_b   1.000
_cell.length_c   1.000
_cell.angle_alpha   90.00
_cell.angle_beta   90.00
_cell.angle_gamma   90.00
#
_symmetry.space_group_name_H-M   'P 1'
#
loop_
_entity.id
_entity.type
_entity.pdbx_description
1 polymer ?
#
loop_
_entity_poly.entity_id
_entity_poly.type
_entity_poly.pdbx_seq_one_letter_code
_entity_poly.pdbx_strand_id
1 'polypeptide(L)'
;MDFGIIELSEEQSMIVDSVRSFAESEIAPKAAEIDAEGRFPKELVQQMAQMGLLGINVEPEYDGAGLDYLTYAMVGEEINAACASTGVIFSAHNSLACGPMKKWATEEQ
;
A
#
# COMPACT_ATOMS: atom_id res chain seq x y z
N MET A 1 16.41 -0.32 -9.74
CA MET A 1 17.14 0.95 -9.92
C MET A 1 17.96 1.17 -8.66
N ASP A 2 19.27 1.39 -8.79
CA ASP A 2 20.17 1.61 -7.65
C ASP A 2 20.11 3.10 -7.29
N PHE A 3 19.15 3.48 -6.42
CA PHE A 3 19.06 4.81 -5.85
C PHE A 3 20.05 4.87 -4.68
N GLY A 4 21.33 5.14 -4.95
CA GLY A 4 22.42 5.15 -3.98
C GLY A 4 22.35 6.19 -2.84
N ILE A 5 21.17 6.41 -2.25
CA ILE A 5 20.88 7.39 -1.20
C ILE A 5 19.96 6.82 -0.09
N ILE A 6 19.17 5.75 -0.32
CA ILE A 6 18.28 5.18 0.71
C ILE A 6 18.63 3.71 0.96
N GLU A 7 19.28 3.44 2.10
CA GLU A 7 19.51 2.08 2.59
C GLU A 7 18.29 1.61 3.38
N LEU A 8 17.63 0.56 2.88
CA LEU A 8 16.55 -0.12 3.59
C LEU A 8 17.15 -1.14 4.57
N SER A 9 16.48 -1.32 5.71
CA SER A 9 16.71 -2.49 6.55
C SER A 9 16.33 -3.78 5.80
N GLU A 10 16.82 -4.91 6.28
CA GLU A 10 16.47 -6.23 5.71
C GLU A 10 14.96 -6.46 5.73
N GLU A 11 14.28 -6.11 6.83
CA GLU A 11 12.82 -6.20 6.95
C GLU A 11 12.09 -5.31 5.94
N GLN A 12 12.50 -4.05 5.82
CA GLN A 12 11.94 -3.13 4.82
C GLN A 12 12.14 -3.66 3.40
N SER A 13 13.33 -4.18 3.08
CA SER A 13 13.62 -4.76 1.77
C SER A 13 12.72 -5.96 1.49
N MET A 14 12.54 -6.85 2.45
CA MET A 14 11.66 -8.03 2.30
C MET A 14 10.21 -7.63 2.04
N ILE A 15 9.70 -6.61 2.76
CA ILE A 15 8.33 -6.10 2.56
C ILE A 15 8.19 -5.50 1.16
N VAL A 16 9.14 -4.65 0.75
CA VAL A 16 9.12 -3.99 -0.56
C VAL A 16 9.20 -5.02 -1.69
N ASP A 17 10.07 -6.02 -1.59
CA ASP A 17 10.21 -7.08 -2.61
C ASP A 17 8.95 -7.97 -2.69
N SER A 18 8.28 -8.22 -1.55
CA SER A 18 7.00 -8.91 -1.53
C SER A 18 5.91 -8.11 -2.24
N VAL A 19 5.83 -6.80 -1.98
CA VAL A 19 4.86 -5.92 -2.64
C VAL A 19 5.19 -5.75 -4.12
N ARG A 20 6.46 -5.64 -4.51
CA ARG A 20 6.89 -5.64 -5.92
C ARG A 20 6.39 -6.88 -6.64
N SER A 21 6.60 -8.05 -6.05
CA SER A 21 6.15 -9.33 -6.61
C SER A 21 4.63 -9.35 -6.80
N PHE A 22 3.87 -8.86 -5.83
CA PHE A 22 2.41 -8.70 -5.93
C PHE A 22 2.01 -7.69 -7.03
N ALA A 23 2.68 -6.55 -7.09
CA ALA A 23 2.40 -5.52 -8.08
C ALA A 23 2.63 -6.04 -9.51
N GLU A 24 3.72 -6.76 -9.75
CA GLU A 24 4.04 -7.36 -11.06
C GLU A 24 3.10 -8.51 -11.45
N SER A 25 2.75 -9.38 -10.49
CA SER A 25 1.97 -10.59 -10.78
C SER A 25 0.46 -10.38 -10.76
N GLU A 26 -0.05 -9.47 -9.92
CA GLU A 26 -1.48 -9.30 -9.70
C GLU A 26 -2.01 -7.96 -10.22
N ILE A 27 -1.30 -6.86 -10.00
CA ILE A 27 -1.78 -5.51 -10.35
C ILE A 27 -1.53 -5.20 -11.83
N ALA A 28 -0.28 -5.27 -12.28
CA ALA A 28 0.14 -4.86 -13.62
C ALA A 28 -0.63 -5.56 -14.74
N PRO A 29 -0.90 -6.89 -14.69
CA PRO A 29 -1.64 -7.58 -15.76
C PRO A 29 -3.11 -7.13 -15.89
N LYS A 30 -3.69 -6.57 -14.82
CA LYS A 30 -5.10 -6.14 -14.79
C LYS A 30 -5.28 -4.65 -15.07
N ALA A 31 -4.21 -3.85 -14.99
CA ALA A 31 -4.26 -2.39 -15.02
C ALA A 31 -4.96 -1.83 -16.27
N ALA A 32 -4.63 -2.33 -17.46
CA ALA A 32 -5.20 -1.84 -18.72
C ALA A 32 -6.70 -2.16 -18.88
N GLU A 33 -7.13 -3.35 -18.43
CA GLU A 33 -8.54 -3.75 -18.43
C GLU A 33 -9.35 -2.89 -17.47
N ILE A 34 -8.85 -2.73 -16.24
CA ILE A 34 -9.49 -1.90 -15.20
C ILE A 34 -9.67 -0.46 -15.67
N ASP A 35 -8.64 0.13 -16.30
CA ASP A 35 -8.67 1.48 -16.85
C ASP A 35 -9.71 1.61 -17.98
N ALA A 36 -9.69 0.69 -18.95
CA ALA A 36 -10.64 0.70 -20.06
C ALA A 36 -12.10 0.56 -19.60
N GLU A 37 -12.35 -0.20 -18.55
CA GLU A 37 -13.67 -0.41 -17.97
C GLU A 37 -14.09 0.70 -16.98
N GLY A 38 -13.14 1.52 -16.50
CA GLY A 38 -13.38 2.53 -15.48
C GLY A 38 -13.92 1.94 -14.16
N ARG A 39 -13.62 0.67 -13.88
CA ARG A 39 -14.18 -0.05 -12.73
C ARG A 39 -13.28 0.04 -11.49
N PHE A 40 -13.87 -0.09 -10.32
CA PHE A 40 -13.12 -0.20 -9.07
C PHE A 40 -12.62 -1.65 -8.87
N PRO A 41 -11.31 -1.88 -8.67
CA PRO A 41 -10.73 -3.22 -8.59
C PRO A 41 -10.87 -3.83 -7.19
N LYS A 42 -12.08 -4.27 -6.83
CA LYS A 42 -12.38 -4.84 -5.49
C LYS A 42 -11.47 -6.02 -5.15
N GLU A 43 -11.12 -6.83 -6.14
CA GLU A 43 -10.25 -7.99 -6.01
C GLU A 43 -8.84 -7.60 -5.53
N LEU A 44 -8.25 -6.55 -6.12
CA LEU A 44 -6.92 -6.07 -5.72
C LEU A 44 -6.96 -5.44 -4.34
N VAL A 45 -8.04 -4.72 -4.01
CA VAL A 45 -8.23 -4.12 -2.68
C VAL A 45 -8.34 -5.18 -1.60
N GLN A 46 -9.06 -6.27 -1.84
CA GLN A 46 -9.15 -7.39 -0.90
C GLN A 46 -7.80 -8.08 -0.69
N GLN A 47 -7.02 -8.28 -1.76
CA GLN A 47 -5.67 -8.83 -1.65
C GLN A 47 -4.75 -7.90 -0.85
N MET A 48 -4.77 -6.59 -1.14
CA MET A 48 -4.01 -5.59 -0.36
C MET A 48 -4.40 -5.58 1.12
N ALA A 49 -5.68 -5.73 1.45
CA ALA A 49 -6.15 -5.84 2.84
C ALA A 49 -5.58 -7.09 3.54
N GLN A 50 -5.62 -8.25 2.88
CA GLN A 50 -5.06 -9.50 3.42
C GLN A 50 -3.55 -9.45 3.63
N MET A 51 -2.85 -8.64 2.83
CA MET A 51 -1.41 -8.38 2.97
C MET A 51 -1.08 -7.33 4.04
N GLY A 52 -2.08 -6.71 4.69
CA GLY A 52 -1.86 -5.65 5.69
C GLY A 52 -1.52 -4.28 5.11
N LEU A 53 -1.69 -4.09 3.79
CA LEU A 53 -1.32 -2.83 3.11
C LEU A 53 -2.36 -1.71 3.32
N LEU A 54 -3.59 -2.04 3.75
CA LEU A 54 -4.67 -1.07 4.01
C LEU A 54 -4.79 -0.69 5.49
N GLY A 55 -3.66 -0.64 6.18
CA GLY A 55 -3.52 -0.23 7.56
C GLY A 55 -2.04 -0.14 7.92
N ILE A 56 -1.21 0.22 6.93
CA ILE A 56 0.21 -0.09 6.96
C ILE A 56 0.95 0.70 8.03
N ASN A 57 0.50 1.93 8.33
CA ASN A 57 1.02 2.77 9.40
C ASN A 57 0.11 2.83 10.64
N VAL A 58 -0.96 2.02 10.67
CA VAL A 58 -1.89 1.92 11.80
C VAL A 58 -1.29 0.99 12.84
N GLU A 59 -1.45 1.32 14.11
CA GLU A 59 -0.93 0.56 15.24
C GLU A 59 -1.50 -0.86 15.31
N PRO A 60 -0.71 -1.86 15.75
CA PRO A 60 -1.19 -3.24 15.89
C PRO A 60 -2.37 -3.43 16.85
N GLU A 61 -2.58 -2.50 17.80
CA GLU A 61 -3.74 -2.54 18.70
C GLU A 61 -5.08 -2.30 17.98
N TYR A 62 -5.04 -1.72 16.78
CA TYR A 62 -6.18 -1.51 15.88
C TYR A 62 -6.11 -2.42 14.64
N ASP A 63 -5.46 -3.58 14.77
CA ASP A 63 -5.24 -4.56 13.68
C ASP A 63 -4.46 -3.99 12.48
N GLY A 64 -3.64 -2.96 12.69
CA GLY A 64 -2.74 -2.39 11.69
C GLY A 64 -1.36 -3.06 11.64
N ALA A 65 -0.57 -2.75 10.61
CA ALA A 65 0.76 -3.34 10.43
C ALA A 65 1.87 -2.65 11.25
N GLY A 66 1.63 -1.43 11.75
CA GLY A 66 2.57 -0.70 12.59
C GLY A 66 3.88 -0.29 11.90
N LEU A 67 3.94 -0.30 10.57
CA LEU A 67 5.16 -0.01 9.81
C LEU A 67 5.42 1.50 9.73
N ASP A 68 6.66 1.85 9.42
CA ASP A 68 7.08 3.24 9.29
C ASP A 68 6.67 3.89 7.95
N TYR A 69 6.80 5.21 7.88
CA TYR A 69 6.43 5.98 6.68
C TYR A 69 7.39 5.78 5.51
N LEU A 70 8.64 5.36 5.75
CA LEU A 70 9.57 5.03 4.66
C LEU A 70 9.09 3.78 3.94
N THR A 71 8.72 2.75 4.70
CA THR A 71 8.13 1.50 4.19
C THR A 71 6.84 1.79 3.44
N TYR A 72 5.95 2.62 3.99
CA TYR A 72 4.76 3.09 3.28
C TYR A 72 5.09 3.72 1.92
N ALA A 73 6.09 4.61 1.88
CA ALA A 73 6.49 5.27 0.64
C ALA A 73 7.04 4.28 -0.39
N MET A 74 7.92 3.36 0.02
CA MET A 74 8.51 2.35 -0.87
C MET A 74 7.46 1.36 -1.39
N VAL A 75 6.57 0.87 -0.52
CA VAL A 75 5.42 0.04 -0.91
C VAL A 75 4.52 0.77 -1.89
N GLY A 76 4.24 2.05 -1.62
CA GLY A 76 3.49 2.92 -2.52
C GLY A 76 4.15 3.04 -3.89
N GLU A 77 5.47 3.19 -3.96
CA GLU A 77 6.21 3.26 -5.23
C GLU A 77 5.99 2.01 -6.08
N GLU A 78 6.14 0.81 -5.49
CA GLU A 78 5.94 -0.46 -6.21
C GLU A 78 4.51 -0.62 -6.74
N ILE A 79 3.50 -0.27 -5.93
CA ILE A 79 2.09 -0.31 -6.37
C ILE A 79 1.85 0.69 -7.51
N ASN A 80 2.38 1.91 -7.40
CA ASN A 80 2.23 2.95 -8.42
C ASN A 80 2.95 2.61 -9.73
N ALA A 81 4.10 1.93 -9.65
CA ALA A 81 4.83 1.45 -10.82
C ALA A 81 3.99 0.47 -11.65
N ALA A 82 3.15 -0.35 -11.01
CA ALA A 82 2.23 -1.25 -11.70
C ALA A 82 0.92 -0.57 -12.16
N CYS A 83 0.31 0.25 -11.29
CA CYS A 83 -0.91 0.99 -11.62
C CYS A 83 -1.12 2.18 -10.67
N ALA A 84 -0.99 3.40 -11.21
CA ALA A 84 -1.21 4.63 -10.44
C ALA A 84 -2.62 4.73 -9.84
N SER A 85 -3.65 4.26 -10.54
CA SER A 85 -5.04 4.25 -10.05
C SER A 85 -5.20 3.39 -8.79
N THR A 86 -4.56 2.21 -8.76
CA THR A 86 -4.50 1.36 -7.57
C THR A 86 -3.64 1.98 -6.46
N GLY A 87 -2.53 2.64 -6.82
CA GLY A 87 -1.70 3.40 -5.89
C GLY A 87 -2.45 4.54 -5.19
N VAL A 88 -3.36 5.22 -5.89
CA VAL A 88 -4.26 6.22 -5.30
C VAL A 88 -5.22 5.59 -4.29
N ILE A 89 -5.75 4.39 -4.56
CA ILE A 89 -6.60 3.68 -3.58
C ILE A 89 -5.81 3.36 -2.30
N PHE A 90 -4.61 2.79 -2.44
CA PHE A 90 -3.72 2.48 -1.33
C PHE A 90 -3.39 3.74 -0.50
N SER A 91 -2.93 4.80 -1.16
CA SER A 91 -2.51 6.03 -0.49
C SER A 91 -3.69 6.78 0.13
N ALA A 92 -4.83 6.88 -0.55
CA ALA A 92 -6.01 7.54 -0.01
C ALA A 92 -6.54 6.81 1.23
N HIS A 93 -6.58 5.48 1.22
CA HIS A 93 -7.00 4.71 2.38
C HIS A 93 -6.08 4.96 3.59
N ASN A 94 -4.77 4.80 3.41
CA ASN A 94 -3.82 4.95 4.52
C ASN A 94 -3.67 6.41 4.97
N SER A 95 -3.49 7.35 4.06
CA SER A 95 -3.14 8.74 4.42
C SER A 95 -4.33 9.65 4.63
N LEU A 96 -5.45 9.43 3.92
CA LEU A 96 -6.62 10.33 3.94
C LEU A 96 -7.78 9.76 4.77
N ALA A 97 -7.85 8.44 4.97
CA ALA A 97 -8.81 7.84 5.90
C ALA A 97 -8.14 7.50 7.24
N CYS A 98 -7.15 6.59 7.26
CA CYS A 98 -6.51 6.17 8.51
C CYS A 98 -5.71 7.29 9.17
N GLY A 99 -4.99 8.10 8.39
CA GLY A 99 -4.18 9.22 8.90
C GLY A 99 -4.97 10.19 9.79
N PRO A 100 -6.12 10.71 9.34
CA PRO A 100 -6.97 11.54 10.18
C PRO A 100 -7.54 10.83 11.40
N MET A 101 -7.97 9.57 11.27
CA MET A 101 -8.47 8.77 12.40
C MET A 101 -7.40 8.68 13.48
N LYS A 102 -6.20 8.22 13.11
CA LYS A 102 -5.05 8.11 14.02
C LYS A 102 -4.72 9.41 14.76
N LYS A 103 -4.91 10.57 14.11
CA LYS A 103 -4.50 11.86 14.66
C LYS A 103 -5.57 12.56 15.49
N TRP A 104 -6.84 12.35 15.17
CA TRP A 104 -7.94 13.16 15.73
C TRP A 104 -9.14 12.37 16.22
N ALA A 105 -9.19 11.05 16.03
CA ALA A 105 -10.26 10.21 16.57
C ALA A 105 -10.18 10.11 18.10
N THR A 106 -11.32 9.84 18.72
CA THR A 106 -11.38 9.31 20.09
C THR A 106 -11.06 7.82 20.08
N GLU A 107 -10.68 7.23 21.21
CA GLU A 107 -10.44 5.78 21.35
C GLU A 107 -11.62 4.88 20.89
N GLU A 108 -12.87 5.38 20.91
CA GLU A 108 -14.05 4.62 20.46
C GLU A 108 -14.24 4.62 18.92
N GLN A 109 -13.65 5.58 18.22
CA GLN A 109 -13.86 5.85 16.79
C GLN A 109 -12.82 5.18 15.91
#